data_AF-A0A350HZJ2-F1
#
_entry.id   AF-A0A350HZJ2-F1
#
_cell.length_a   1.000
_cell.length_b   1.000
_cell.length_c   1.000
_cell.angle_alpha   90.00
_cell.angle_beta   90.00
_cell.angle_gamma   90.00
#
_symmetry.space_group_name_H-M   'P 1'
#
loop_
_entity.id
_entity.type
_entity.pdbx_description
1 polymer ?
#
loop_
_entity_poly.entity_id
_entity_poly.type
_entity_poly.pdbx_seq_one_letter_code
_entity_poly.pdbx_strand_id
1 'polypeptide(L)'
;GSTDWTVVFEEDPLFQLSCLNRFIYVKSVENISGSIGGLEKVHGSVSTVGLAASPTESPEMVKTFARWGVTRICPLGSMQKPSLSWRHDGRPALSDLVTWSDWEI
;
A
#
# COMPACT_ATOMS: atom_id res chain seq x y z
N GLY A 1 -1.30 -29.82 -11.44
CA GLY A 1 -1.44 -28.44 -10.92
C GLY A 1 -1.52 -27.50 -12.10
N SER A 2 -2.35 -26.46 -12.02
CA SER A 2 -2.38 -25.38 -13.02
C SER A 2 -1.42 -24.26 -12.60
N THR A 3 -1.24 -23.28 -13.49
CA THR A 3 -0.53 -22.02 -13.21
C THR A 3 -1.50 -20.86 -13.04
N ASP A 4 -2.70 -21.11 -12.51
CA ASP A 4 -3.74 -20.07 -12.35
C ASP A 4 -3.32 -18.97 -11.36
N TRP A 5 -2.36 -19.27 -10.48
CA TRP A 5 -1.73 -18.34 -9.55
C TRP A 5 -0.35 -18.89 -9.15
N THR A 6 0.51 -18.03 -8.61
CA THR A 6 1.83 -18.43 -8.12
C THR A 6 2.17 -17.68 -6.84
N VAL A 7 2.69 -18.41 -5.86
CA VAL A 7 3.16 -17.87 -4.59
C VAL A 7 4.61 -18.29 -4.43
N VAL A 8 5.50 -17.32 -4.25
CA VAL A 8 6.92 -17.57 -3.98
C VAL A 8 7.24 -17.05 -2.59
N PHE A 9 7.80 -17.91 -1.74
CA PHE A 9 8.29 -17.54 -0.43
C PHE A 9 9.81 -17.32 -0.48
N GLU A 10 10.28 -16.22 0.10
CA GLU A 10 11.71 -15.89 0.22
C GLU A 10 11.99 -15.31 1.60
N GLU A 11 13.14 -15.65 2.18
CA GLU A 11 13.59 -15.05 3.44
C GLU A 11 14.20 -13.65 3.24
N ASP A 12 14.68 -13.34 2.03
CA ASP A 12 15.20 -12.01 1.70
C ASP A 12 14.05 -10.97 1.71
N PRO A 13 14.10 -9.95 2.60
CA PRO A 13 13.05 -8.96 2.72
C PRO A 13 13.06 -7.91 1.59
N LEU A 14 14.07 -7.91 0.70
CA LEU A 14 14.15 -6.97 -0.41
C LEU A 14 12.97 -7.16 -1.38
N PHE A 15 12.31 -6.06 -1.73
CA PHE A 15 11.24 -6.04 -2.70
C PHE A 15 11.74 -6.53 -4.08
N GLN A 16 10.92 -7.35 -4.74
CA GLN A 16 11.16 -7.87 -6.08
C GLN A 16 9.94 -7.58 -6.97
N LEU A 17 10.20 -7.10 -8.18
CA LEU A 17 9.17 -6.96 -9.20
C LEU A 17 8.77 -8.36 -9.68
N SER A 18 7.48 -8.67 -9.64
CA SER A 18 6.98 -9.94 -10.15
C SER A 18 6.80 -9.90 -11.67
N CYS A 19 6.61 -11.09 -12.25
CA CYS A 19 6.13 -11.25 -13.63
C CYS A 19 4.64 -10.87 -13.82
N LEU A 20 4.03 -10.18 -12.84
CA LEU A 20 2.62 -9.77 -12.80
C LEU A 20 1.66 -10.99 -12.80
N ASN A 21 0.39 -10.77 -13.15
CA ASN A 21 -0.65 -11.80 -13.33
C ASN A 21 -0.79 -12.86 -12.21
N ARG A 22 -1.59 -12.58 -11.17
CA ARG A 22 -1.91 -13.52 -10.07
C ARG A 22 -0.69 -14.17 -9.42
N PHE A 23 0.41 -13.41 -9.36
CA PHE A 23 1.65 -13.77 -8.70
C PHE A 23 1.84 -12.93 -7.44
N ILE A 24 2.29 -13.55 -6.34
CA ILE A 24 2.73 -12.83 -5.13
C ILE A 24 4.06 -13.36 -4.60
N TYR A 25 4.86 -12.45 -4.04
CA TYR A 25 5.94 -12.80 -3.13
C TYR A 25 5.44 -12.76 -1.69
N VAL A 26 5.86 -13.73 -0.89
CA VAL A 26 5.69 -13.74 0.56
C VAL A 26 7.08 -13.66 1.17
N LYS A 27 7.32 -12.59 1.94
CA LYS A 27 8.63 -12.32 2.54
C LYS A 27 8.47 -12.22 4.05
N SER A 28 9.30 -12.96 4.77
CA SER A 28 9.34 -12.87 6.22
C SER A 28 10.09 -11.61 6.65
N VAL A 29 9.60 -10.93 7.67
CA VAL A 29 10.25 -9.75 8.26
C VAL A 29 10.15 -9.85 9.78
N GLU A 30 11.21 -9.48 10.49
CA GLU A 30 11.21 -9.53 11.96
C GLU A 30 10.23 -8.53 12.56
N ASN A 31 10.15 -7.33 11.97
CA ASN A 31 9.22 -6.28 12.37
C ASN A 31 8.94 -5.31 11.22
N ILE A 32 7.87 -4.55 11.35
CA ILE A 32 7.40 -3.63 10.29
C ILE A 32 8.35 -2.47 10.02
N SER A 33 9.09 -2.02 11.03
CA SER A 33 10.05 -0.92 10.87
C SER A 33 11.24 -1.37 10.03
N GLY A 34 11.72 -2.60 10.24
CA GLY A 34 12.80 -3.21 9.47
C GLY A 34 12.39 -3.57 8.03
N SER A 35 11.11 -3.80 7.77
CA SER A 35 10.63 -4.11 6.42
C SER A 35 10.74 -2.92 5.47
N ILE A 36 10.67 -1.67 5.98
CA ILE A 36 10.77 -0.45 5.18
C ILE A 36 12.07 -0.41 4.36
N GLY A 37 13.19 -0.82 4.94
CA GLY A 37 14.48 -0.90 4.23
C GLY A 37 14.42 -1.79 2.98
N GLY A 38 13.63 -2.87 3.03
CA GLY A 38 13.40 -3.76 1.89
C GLY A 38 12.52 -3.15 0.80
N LEU A 39 11.73 -2.12 1.12
CA LEU A 39 10.80 -1.45 0.22
C LEU A 39 11.35 -0.18 -0.40
N GLU A 40 12.50 0.33 0.03
CA GLU A 40 13.04 1.63 -0.42
C GLU A 40 13.11 1.80 -1.94
N LYS A 41 13.42 0.72 -2.68
CA LYS A 41 13.47 0.74 -4.16
C LYS A 41 12.14 1.12 -4.82
N VAL A 42 11.02 0.98 -4.10
CA VAL A 42 9.66 1.31 -4.57
C VAL A 42 9.02 2.45 -3.76
N HIS A 43 9.82 3.17 -2.96
CA HIS A 43 9.33 4.36 -2.25
C HIS A 43 8.68 5.36 -3.23
N GLY A 44 7.52 5.89 -2.85
CA GLY A 44 6.70 6.77 -3.69
C GLY A 44 5.96 6.08 -4.85
N SER A 45 6.19 4.79 -5.10
CA SER A 45 5.51 4.01 -6.16
C SER A 45 4.42 3.07 -5.61
N VAL A 46 4.23 3.02 -4.29
CA VAL A 46 3.25 2.16 -3.63
C VAL A 46 1.96 2.92 -3.36
N SER A 47 0.91 2.65 -4.13
CA SER A 47 -0.40 3.32 -3.98
C SER A 47 -1.24 2.77 -2.81
N THR A 48 -1.03 1.54 -2.36
CA THR A 48 -1.85 0.94 -1.29
C THR A 48 -1.10 -0.13 -0.50
N VAL A 49 -1.32 -0.16 0.82
CA VAL A 49 -0.97 -1.28 1.71
C VAL A 49 -2.23 -1.93 2.26
N GLY A 50 -2.34 -3.25 2.09
CA GLY A 50 -3.33 -4.08 2.76
C GLY A 50 -2.78 -4.59 4.09
N LEU A 51 -3.46 -4.30 5.19
CA LEU A 51 -3.04 -4.66 6.54
C LEU A 51 -3.93 -5.78 7.11
N ALA A 52 -3.31 -6.84 7.59
CA ALA A 52 -3.92 -7.86 8.42
C ALA A 52 -3.13 -7.92 9.73
N ALA A 53 -3.59 -7.17 10.73
CA ALA A 53 -2.94 -7.05 12.03
C ALA A 53 -4.00 -6.93 13.13
N SER A 54 -3.62 -7.22 14.38
CA SER A 54 -4.53 -7.04 15.53
C SER A 54 -4.84 -5.55 15.76
N PRO A 55 -5.95 -5.22 16.47
CA PRO A 55 -6.26 -3.83 16.83
C PRO A 55 -5.16 -3.15 17.64
N THR A 56 -4.37 -3.91 18.39
CA THR A 56 -3.26 -3.40 19.21
C THR A 56 -2.01 -3.08 18.39
N GLU A 57 -1.72 -3.84 17.34
CA GLU A 57 -0.53 -3.66 16.49
C GLU A 57 -0.77 -2.67 15.34
N SER A 58 -2.00 -2.66 14.82
CA SER A 58 -2.36 -1.90 13.62
C SER A 58 -2.03 -0.40 13.68
N PRO A 59 -2.17 0.35 14.80
CA PRO A 59 -1.92 1.79 14.80
C PRO A 59 -0.47 2.15 14.48
N GLU A 60 0.50 1.42 15.03
CA GLU A 60 1.92 1.69 14.79
C GLU A 60 2.35 1.26 13.37
N MET A 61 1.81 0.17 12.86
CA MET A 61 2.03 -0.25 11.46
C MET A 61 1.48 0.79 10.48
N VAL A 62 0.26 1.28 10.73
CA VAL A 62 -0.37 2.34 9.92
C VAL A 62 0.47 3.61 9.91
N LYS A 63 0.92 4.07 11.08
CA LYS A 63 1.80 5.26 11.18
C LYS A 63 3.11 5.07 10.41
N THR A 64 3.70 3.89 10.50
CA THR A 64 4.97 3.56 9.83
C THR A 64 4.83 3.67 8.31
N PHE A 65 3.84 3.01 7.72
CA PHE A 65 3.60 3.09 6.27
C PHE A 65 3.12 4.46 5.80
N ALA A 66 2.30 5.16 6.60
CA ALA A 66 1.86 6.51 6.27
C ALA A 66 3.03 7.50 6.25
N ARG A 67 3.96 7.40 7.21
CA ARG A 67 5.20 8.21 7.23
C ARG A 67 6.14 7.88 6.09
N TRP A 68 6.20 6.60 5.70
CA TRP A 68 6.93 6.16 4.52
C TRP A 68 6.27 6.60 3.19
N GLY A 69 5.06 7.19 3.23
CA GLY A 69 4.47 7.85 2.06
C GLY A 69 3.35 7.08 1.36
N VAL A 70 2.87 5.97 1.93
CA VAL A 70 1.70 5.26 1.39
C VAL A 70 0.44 6.10 1.63
N THR A 71 -0.34 6.29 0.58
CA THR A 71 -1.51 7.19 0.59
C THR A 71 -2.83 6.47 0.88
N ARG A 72 -2.82 5.13 0.88
CA ARG A 72 -3.95 4.29 1.30
C ARG A 72 -3.51 3.07 2.10
N ILE A 73 -4.09 2.92 3.29
CA ILE A 73 -3.94 1.72 4.10
C ILE A 73 -5.35 1.20 4.40
N CYS A 74 -5.59 -0.08 4.14
CA CYS A 74 -6.90 -0.69 4.31
C CYS A 74 -6.79 -2.14 4.81
N PRO A 75 -7.88 -2.77 5.26
CA PRO A 75 -7.87 -4.20 5.54
C PRO A 75 -7.41 -5.03 4.33
N LEU A 76 -6.63 -6.08 4.56
CA LEU A 76 -6.23 -7.03 3.53
C LEU A 76 -7.48 -7.61 2.84
N GLY A 77 -7.43 -7.73 1.51
CA GLY A 77 -8.57 -8.17 0.69
C GLY A 77 -9.48 -7.03 0.20
N SER A 78 -9.39 -5.83 0.79
CA SER A 78 -10.18 -4.66 0.36
C SER A 78 -9.42 -3.73 -0.59
N MET A 79 -8.19 -4.07 -0.98
CA MET A 79 -7.35 -3.22 -1.83
C MET A 79 -8.01 -2.90 -3.18
N GLN A 80 -8.71 -3.85 -3.79
CA GLN A 80 -9.39 -3.67 -5.09
C GLN A 80 -10.80 -3.04 -4.96
N LYS A 81 -11.19 -2.59 -3.77
CA LYS A 81 -12.50 -1.96 -3.49
C LYS A 81 -12.30 -0.66 -2.70
N PRO A 82 -11.67 0.38 -3.30
CA PRO A 82 -11.52 1.67 -2.63
C PRO A 82 -12.87 2.36 -2.40
N SER A 83 -12.95 3.21 -1.37
CA SER A 83 -14.12 4.07 -1.18
C SER A 83 -14.17 5.14 -2.28
N LEU A 84 -15.37 5.63 -2.60
CA LEU A 84 -15.53 6.73 -3.57
C LEU A 84 -14.88 8.04 -3.11
N SER A 85 -14.74 8.22 -1.80
CA SER A 85 -14.06 9.37 -1.19
C SER A 85 -12.54 9.21 -1.12
N TRP A 86 -11.99 8.08 -1.59
CA TRP A 86 -10.55 7.84 -1.52
C TRP A 86 -9.78 8.81 -2.41
N ARG A 87 -8.65 9.28 -1.89
CA ARG A 87 -7.70 10.15 -2.57
C ARG A 87 -6.63 9.29 -3.26
N HIS A 88 -6.83 9.02 -4.55
CA HIS A 88 -5.84 8.28 -5.35
C HIS A 88 -4.49 8.99 -5.29
N ASP A 89 -3.44 8.25 -4.95
CA ASP A 89 -2.09 8.78 -4.73
C ASP A 89 -2.05 10.01 -3.82
N GLY A 90 -2.95 10.09 -2.84
CA GLY A 90 -3.02 11.17 -1.86
C GLY A 90 -3.61 12.49 -2.36
N ARG A 91 -4.08 12.54 -3.61
CA ARG A 91 -4.65 13.75 -4.23
C ARG A 91 -6.18 13.75 -4.21
N PRO A 92 -6.84 14.92 -4.12
CA PRO A 92 -8.28 14.97 -4.26
C PRO A 92 -8.68 14.49 -5.66
N ALA A 93 -9.67 13.60 -5.75
CA ALA A 93 -9.97 12.89 -7.00
C ALA A 93 -10.45 13.79 -8.16
N LEU A 94 -11.12 14.90 -7.85
CA LEU A 94 -11.72 15.80 -8.83
C LEU A 94 -11.18 17.24 -8.78
N SER A 95 -10.27 17.55 -7.84
CA SER A 95 -9.80 18.94 -7.66
C SER A 95 -9.17 19.52 -8.92
N ASP A 96 -8.51 18.66 -9.69
CA ASP A 96 -7.76 19.05 -10.88
C ASP A 96 -8.69 19.26 -12.09
N LEU A 97 -9.99 18.95 -11.94
CA LEU A 97 -11.01 19.00 -13.00
C LEU A 97 -12.08 20.08 -12.75
N VAL A 98 -11.97 20.84 -11.67
CA VAL A 98 -12.95 21.87 -11.30
C VAL A 98 -12.30 23.24 -11.24
N THR A 99 -13.08 24.29 -11.48
CA THR A 99 -12.66 25.69 -11.28
C THR A 99 -13.29 26.19 -9.98
N TRP A 100 -12.47 26.75 -9.09
CA TRP A 100 -12.92 27.32 -7.83
C TRP A 100 -13.24 28.80 -7.99
N SER A 101 -14.21 29.31 -7.22
CA SER A 101 -14.52 30.73 -7.11
C SER A 101 -14.72 31.04 -5.64
N ASP A 102 -13.84 31.88 -5.10
CA ASP A 102 -13.85 32.28 -3.70
C ASP A 102 -14.43 33.70 -3.57
N TRP A 103 -15.17 33.94 -2.49
CA TRP A 103 -15.64 35.27 -2.09
C TRP A 103 -15.19 35.53 -0.66
N GLU A 104 -14.40 36.59 -0.48
CA GLU A 104 -13.86 37.02 0.82
C GLU A 104 -14.50 38.37 1.22
N ILE A 105 -14.70 38.59 2.53
CA ILE A 105 -15.16 39.84 3.15
C ILE A 105 -14.11 40.33 4.13
#